data_AF-A0ABD1F8E2-F1
#
_entry.id   AF-A0ABD1F8E2-F1
#
_cell.length_a   1.000
_cell.length_b   1.000
_cell.length_c   1.000
_cell.angle_alpha   90.00
_cell.angle_beta   90.00
_cell.angle_gamma   90.00
#
_symmetry.space_group_name_H-M   'P 1'
#
loop_
_entity.id
_entity.type
_entity.pdbx_description
1 polymer ?
#
loop_
_entity_poly.entity_id
_entity_poly.type
_entity_poly.pdbx_seq_one_letter_code
_entity_poly.pdbx_strand_id
1 'polypeptide(L)'
;MHCMQHSRRIMETPVPNNEKIVDGAGTSEIVSNEEKSTEIVSTENIKPKTPKTKKRKKPKDTTAPRQPLTGYIRYLNDRREAVRTGNPNLSFAEITKILASEWTNLPIDRKQQYLDAAEQDRERYTKEYEAYKQTEAYKQFTEQQNEKKLKEAKDKENNEKPAIVNVPNSTNQPVFSKDSYDVDFGNVDIPIFTEEFLEHNKTRDAELRQLRKINTDYEQQNAILTKHIDNMKTAITKLKSEITQQEKTNISLQQHLDNLRKCLSTGFSEVQLPGIKEVANLENIENYMTSLHALLLESDSQDIKLLHTVRDVVAKLEFNG
;
A
#
# COMPACT_ATOMS: atom_id res chain seq x y z
N MET A 1 -47.87 -30.53 -27.54
CA MET A 1 -47.42 -31.91 -27.23
C MET A 1 -46.13 -31.86 -26.42
N HIS A 2 -45.92 -32.83 -25.54
CA HIS A 2 -44.65 -33.16 -24.85
C HIS A 2 -43.96 -32.09 -23.97
N CYS A 3 -44.46 -32.04 -22.72
CA CYS A 3 -43.73 -32.34 -21.48
C CYS A 3 -42.22 -32.03 -21.32
N MET A 4 -41.89 -31.47 -20.15
CA MET A 4 -40.55 -31.41 -19.58
C MET A 4 -39.91 -32.80 -19.43
N GLN A 5 -38.57 -32.84 -19.47
CA GLN A 5 -37.82 -33.78 -18.62
C GLN A 5 -36.67 -33.06 -17.92
N HIS A 6 -36.63 -33.18 -16.60
CA HIS A 6 -35.58 -32.66 -15.74
C HIS A 6 -34.26 -33.40 -15.98
N SER A 7 -33.14 -32.69 -15.84
CA SER A 7 -31.88 -33.28 -15.39
C SER A 7 -31.06 -32.24 -14.64
N ARG A 8 -31.18 -32.25 -13.31
CA ARG A 8 -30.27 -31.52 -12.41
C ARG A 8 -28.88 -32.13 -12.55
N ARG A 9 -27.95 -31.44 -13.22
CA ARG A 9 -26.54 -31.84 -13.20
C ARG A 9 -25.90 -31.27 -11.95
N ILE A 10 -25.83 -32.08 -10.90
CA ILE A 10 -24.97 -31.80 -9.75
C ILE A 10 -23.53 -31.78 -10.27
N MET A 11 -22.86 -30.63 -10.14
CA MET A 11 -21.42 -30.51 -10.37
C MET A 11 -20.74 -30.70 -9.01
N GLU A 12 -20.49 -31.95 -8.64
CA GLU A 12 -19.51 -32.23 -7.60
C GLU A 12 -18.13 -31.82 -8.13
N THR A 13 -17.44 -30.95 -7.41
CA THR A 13 -16.00 -30.73 -7.57
C THR A 13 -15.31 -31.05 -6.24
N PRO A 14 -14.18 -31.78 -6.26
CA PRO A 14 -13.65 -32.39 -5.05
C PRO A 14 -12.90 -31.37 -4.18
N VAL A 15 -13.19 -31.42 -2.89
CA VAL A 15 -12.46 -30.72 -1.82
C VAL A 15 -11.21 -31.50 -1.44
N PRO A 16 -10.07 -30.82 -1.21
CA PRO A 16 -9.04 -31.30 -0.30
C PRO A 16 -8.82 -30.34 0.88
N ASN A 17 -9.47 -30.62 2.02
CA ASN A 17 -8.85 -30.46 3.34
C ASN A 17 -7.89 -31.68 3.52
N ASN A 18 -6.82 -31.70 4.32
CA ASN A 18 -6.30 -30.80 5.36
C ASN A 18 -4.73 -30.98 5.36
N GLU A 19 -3.85 -30.37 6.16
CA GLU A 19 -3.91 -29.56 7.40
C GLU A 19 -2.54 -28.85 7.62
N LYS A 20 -2.36 -28.19 8.77
CA LYS A 20 -1.10 -27.87 9.48
C LYS A 20 -0.15 -26.80 8.93
N ILE A 21 -0.44 -25.60 9.43
CA ILE A 21 0.54 -24.60 9.90
C ILE A 21 1.54 -25.24 10.87
N VAL A 22 2.85 -25.07 10.63
CA VAL A 22 3.88 -24.88 11.69
C VAL A 22 5.06 -24.07 11.15
N ASP A 23 5.83 -23.50 12.06
CA ASP A 23 6.90 -22.53 11.85
C ASP A 23 8.20 -23.08 11.23
N GLY A 24 9.07 -22.16 10.79
CA GLY A 24 10.51 -22.29 11.10
C GLY A 24 11.50 -22.22 9.93
N ALA A 25 12.52 -21.38 10.14
CA ALA A 25 13.83 -21.34 9.46
C ALA A 25 13.88 -21.10 7.93
N GLY A 26 14.84 -20.37 7.37
CA GLY A 26 16.07 -19.84 7.99
C GLY A 26 17.31 -20.67 7.67
N THR A 27 17.63 -20.82 6.39
CA THR A 27 18.91 -21.32 5.86
C THR A 27 19.51 -20.18 5.01
N SER A 28 20.59 -19.48 5.35
CA SER A 28 21.81 -19.90 6.06
C SER A 28 22.57 -21.00 5.33
N GLU A 29 23.16 -20.63 4.19
CA GLU A 29 24.43 -21.22 3.75
C GLU A 29 25.59 -20.43 4.37
N ILE A 30 26.55 -21.16 4.93
CA ILE A 30 27.66 -20.66 5.72
C ILE A 30 28.97 -21.08 5.06
N VAL A 31 29.82 -20.08 4.76
CA VAL A 31 31.29 -20.05 4.87
C VAL A 31 32.06 -21.18 4.15
N SER A 32 33.01 -20.84 3.26
CA SER A 32 34.46 -20.74 3.55
C SER A 32 35.17 -20.39 2.23
N ASN A 33 36.36 -19.81 2.14
CA ASN A 33 37.30 -19.11 3.04
C ASN A 33 38.27 -18.37 2.11
N GLU A 34 38.94 -17.30 2.58
CA GLU A 34 40.41 -17.28 2.67
C GLU A 34 40.93 -15.96 3.25
N GLU A 35 42.03 -16.07 3.98
CA GLU A 35 42.62 -15.01 4.80
C GLU A 35 43.70 -14.26 4.00
N LYS A 36 43.89 -12.95 4.28
CA LYS A 36 45.26 -12.43 4.35
C LYS A 36 45.42 -11.24 5.29
N SER A 37 46.32 -11.41 6.24
CA SER A 37 46.76 -10.41 7.22
C SER A 37 47.86 -9.50 6.68
N THR A 38 47.88 -8.24 7.13
CA THR A 38 49.05 -7.42 7.57
C THR A 38 48.53 -6.00 7.85
N GLU A 39 48.48 -5.53 9.10
CA GLU A 39 49.58 -4.92 9.88
C GLU A 39 49.87 -3.42 9.58
N ILE A 40 49.38 -2.58 10.51
CA ILE A 40 50.00 -1.41 11.18
C ILE A 40 50.98 -0.50 10.39
N VAL A 41 50.70 0.81 10.34
CA VAL A 41 51.37 1.86 11.17
C VAL A 41 50.79 3.26 10.87
N SER A 42 50.67 4.05 11.94
CA SER A 42 50.22 5.45 11.97
C SER A 42 51.28 6.46 11.54
N THR A 43 50.88 7.52 10.83
CA THR A 43 51.47 8.86 10.99
C THR A 43 50.44 9.97 10.74
N GLU A 44 50.47 11.00 11.57
CA GLU A 44 49.64 12.20 11.48
C GLU A 44 50.18 13.17 10.41
N ASN A 45 49.31 13.87 9.67
CA ASN A 45 49.53 15.30 9.43
C ASN A 45 48.26 16.10 9.08
N ILE A 46 48.36 17.41 9.28
CA ILE A 46 47.27 18.37 9.46
C ILE A 46 46.79 18.93 8.11
N LYS A 47 45.47 18.86 7.84
CA LYS A 47 44.85 19.59 6.72
C LYS A 47 44.35 20.97 7.16
N PRO A 48 44.68 22.07 6.44
CA PRO A 48 44.14 23.39 6.73
C PRO A 48 42.64 23.47 6.42
N LYS A 49 41.85 24.05 7.33
CA LYS A 49 40.40 24.18 7.19
C LYS A 49 40.04 25.49 6.46
N THR A 50 39.51 25.39 5.24
CA THR A 50 38.77 26.50 4.62
C THR A 50 37.31 26.52 5.11
N PRO A 51 36.70 27.70 5.31
CA PRO A 51 35.42 27.80 5.99
C PRO A 51 34.25 27.45 5.06
N LYS A 52 33.72 26.22 5.16
CA LYS A 52 32.47 25.85 4.48
C LYS A 52 31.31 26.68 5.04
N THR A 53 30.80 27.60 4.24
CA THR A 53 29.69 28.51 4.57
C THR A 53 28.48 27.71 5.05
N LYS A 54 28.07 27.91 6.32
CA LYS A 54 26.95 27.19 6.92
C LYS A 54 25.64 27.57 6.20
N LYS A 55 25.20 26.74 5.23
CA LYS A 55 23.85 26.84 4.65
C LYS A 55 22.84 26.85 5.80
N ARG A 56 22.11 27.96 5.96
CA ARG A 56 21.15 28.16 7.06
C ARG A 56 20.13 27.00 7.01
N LYS A 57 19.99 26.26 8.11
CA LYS A 57 19.01 25.17 8.21
C LYS A 57 17.64 25.78 7.93
N LYS A 58 16.88 25.22 6.97
CA LYS A 58 15.50 25.65 6.71
C LYS A 58 14.69 25.55 8.01
N PRO A 59 13.78 26.49 8.29
CA PRO A 59 12.91 26.40 9.46
C PRO A 59 12.20 25.04 9.41
N LYS A 60 12.47 24.22 10.43
CA LYS A 60 11.79 22.96 10.65
C LYS A 60 10.53 23.32 11.45
N ASP A 61 9.39 22.87 10.97
CA ASP A 61 8.14 23.02 11.70
C ASP A 61 8.27 22.39 13.09
N THR A 62 7.98 23.16 14.14
CA THR A 62 8.07 22.71 15.53
C THR A 62 6.89 21.84 15.95
N THR A 63 5.80 21.85 15.17
CA THR A 63 4.58 21.09 15.42
C THR A 63 4.51 19.77 14.65
N ALA A 64 5.38 19.59 13.65
CA ALA A 64 5.48 18.33 12.91
C ALA A 64 6.09 17.19 13.77
N PRO A 65 5.56 15.96 13.68
CA PRO A 65 6.13 14.81 14.40
C PRO A 65 7.56 14.53 13.96
N ARG A 66 8.36 13.96 14.86
CA ARG A 66 9.78 13.69 14.61
C ARG A 66 9.94 12.42 13.78
N GLN A 67 10.74 12.49 12.72
CA GLN A 67 11.03 11.36 11.85
C GLN A 67 11.54 10.15 12.66
N PRO A 68 11.10 8.92 12.32
CA PRO A 68 11.43 7.73 13.08
C PRO A 68 12.90 7.35 12.87
N LEU A 69 13.50 6.73 13.89
CA LEU A 69 14.88 6.27 13.83
C LEU A 69 14.94 4.82 13.33
N THR A 70 15.77 4.55 12.32
CA THR A 70 16.05 3.18 11.87
C THR A 70 16.76 2.36 12.96
N GLY A 71 16.62 1.03 12.92
CA GLY A 71 17.18 0.15 13.96
C GLY A 71 18.68 0.33 14.17
N TYR A 72 19.43 0.51 13.08
CA TYR A 72 20.86 0.83 13.15
C TYR A 72 21.13 2.17 13.88
N ILE A 73 20.39 3.23 13.59
CA ILE A 73 20.57 4.53 14.26
C ILE A 73 20.14 4.47 15.74
N ARG A 74 19.13 3.66 16.07
CA ARG A 74 18.74 3.36 17.47
C ARG A 74 19.88 2.71 18.23
N TYR A 75 20.43 1.63 17.68
CA TYR A 75 21.59 0.93 18.22
C TYR A 75 22.82 1.84 18.37
N LEU A 76 23.13 2.64 17.34
CA LEU A 76 24.22 3.62 17.41
C LEU A 76 24.01 4.64 18.54
N ASN A 77 22.78 5.09 18.79
CA ASN A 77 22.52 6.08 19.84
C ASN A 77 22.63 5.48 21.24
N ASP A 78 22.16 4.24 21.44
CA ASP A 78 22.24 3.52 22.71
C ASP A 78 23.70 3.20 23.09
N ARG A 79 24.47 2.62 22.15
CA ARG A 79 25.85 2.16 22.42
C ARG A 79 26.89 3.29 22.39
N ARG A 80 26.63 4.43 21.76
CA ARG A 80 27.61 5.52 21.58
C ARG A 80 28.14 6.09 22.89
N GLU A 81 27.31 6.24 23.91
CA GLU A 81 27.78 6.80 25.19
C GLU A 81 28.62 5.80 25.98
N ALA A 82 28.28 4.50 25.91
CA ALA A 82 29.09 3.43 26.49
C ALA A 82 30.48 3.35 25.83
N VAL A 83 30.53 3.34 24.49
CA VAL A 83 31.81 3.29 23.76
C VAL A 83 32.63 4.57 23.94
N ARG A 84 31.99 5.75 24.02
CA ARG A 84 32.68 7.01 24.37
C ARG A 84 33.27 6.97 25.77
N THR A 85 32.53 6.48 26.77
CA THR A 85 32.98 6.41 28.16
C THR A 85 34.16 5.45 28.32
N GLY A 86 34.13 4.32 27.62
CA GLY A 86 35.26 3.38 27.57
C GLY A 86 36.46 3.88 26.74
N ASN A 87 36.26 4.82 25.82
CA ASN A 87 37.29 5.32 24.90
C ASN A 87 37.26 6.86 24.79
N PRO A 88 37.54 7.60 25.88
CA PRO A 88 37.38 9.06 25.91
C PRO A 88 38.34 9.81 24.97
N ASN A 89 39.43 9.17 24.56
CA ASN A 89 40.44 9.73 23.66
C ASN A 89 40.08 9.57 22.17
N LEU A 90 39.09 8.75 21.82
CA LEU A 90 38.73 8.49 20.42
C LEU A 90 37.79 9.57 19.85
N SER A 91 38.03 9.92 18.60
CA SER A 91 37.18 10.83 17.85
C SER A 91 35.79 10.24 17.61
N PHE A 92 34.79 11.11 17.48
CA PHE A 92 33.42 10.72 17.10
C PHE A 92 33.37 9.84 15.84
N ALA A 93 34.28 10.07 14.88
CA ALA A 93 34.38 9.29 13.66
C ALA A 93 34.86 7.85 13.94
N GLU A 94 35.80 7.66 14.86
CA GLU A 94 36.37 6.36 15.24
C GLU A 94 35.36 5.56 16.08
N ILE A 95 34.73 6.20 17.06
CA ILE A 95 33.61 5.62 17.82
C ILE A 95 32.50 5.15 16.87
N THR A 96 32.16 5.93 15.84
CA THR A 96 31.14 5.54 14.86
C THR A 96 31.58 4.37 13.97
N LYS A 97 32.87 4.24 13.64
CA LYS A 97 33.41 3.07 12.92
C LYS A 97 33.35 1.79 13.77
N ILE A 98 33.73 1.87 15.05
CA ILE A 98 33.67 0.75 15.99
C ILE A 98 32.23 0.23 16.09
N LEU A 99 31.26 1.12 16.29
CA LEU A 99 29.85 0.76 16.39
C LEU A 99 29.27 0.20 15.07
N ALA A 100 29.76 0.65 13.91
CA ALA A 100 29.36 0.10 12.61
C ALA A 100 29.84 -1.36 12.43
N SER A 101 31.05 -1.66 12.91
CA SER A 101 31.57 -3.04 12.97
C SER A 101 30.76 -3.88 13.97
N GLU A 102 30.51 -3.37 15.18
CA GLU A 102 29.73 -4.06 16.21
C GLU A 102 28.30 -4.39 15.73
N TRP A 103 27.63 -3.49 14.99
CA TRP A 103 26.31 -3.75 14.38
C TRP A 103 26.33 -4.81 13.27
N THR A 104 27.43 -4.88 12.51
CA THR A 104 27.60 -5.88 11.46
C THR A 104 27.75 -7.27 12.07
N ASN A 105 28.51 -7.36 13.17
CA ASN A 105 28.78 -8.59 13.92
C ASN A 105 27.74 -8.90 15.01
N LEU A 106 26.69 -8.09 15.16
CA LEU A 106 25.68 -8.26 16.21
C LEU A 106 24.82 -9.51 15.93
N PRO A 107 24.56 -10.39 16.91
CA PRO A 107 23.69 -11.55 16.75
C PRO A 107 22.30 -11.16 16.21
N ILE A 108 21.75 -12.01 15.34
CA ILE A 108 20.50 -11.74 14.61
C ILE A 108 19.36 -11.39 15.58
N ASP A 109 19.18 -12.14 16.66
CA ASP A 109 18.12 -11.88 17.66
C ASP A 109 18.22 -10.48 18.29
N ARG A 110 19.46 -10.05 18.61
CA ARG A 110 19.72 -8.72 19.18
C ARG A 110 19.53 -7.63 18.13
N LYS A 111 19.90 -7.90 16.88
CA LYS A 111 19.69 -6.99 15.75
C LYS A 111 18.20 -6.81 15.46
N GLN A 112 17.43 -7.89 15.51
CA GLN A 112 15.99 -7.91 15.28
C GLN A 112 15.23 -7.04 16.29
N GLN A 113 15.58 -7.11 17.58
CA GLN A 113 15.00 -6.23 18.63
C GLN A 113 15.08 -4.73 18.26
N TYR A 114 16.18 -4.27 17.64
CA TYR A 114 16.30 -2.88 17.18
C TYR A 114 15.53 -2.60 15.88
N LEU A 115 15.34 -3.61 15.02
CA LEU A 115 14.54 -3.49 13.80
C LEU A 115 13.04 -3.42 14.13
N ASP A 116 12.54 -4.31 15.00
CA ASP A 116 11.15 -4.32 15.47
C ASP A 116 10.80 -3.00 16.20
N ALA A 117 11.70 -2.51 17.06
CA ALA A 117 11.54 -1.23 17.72
C ALA A 117 11.60 -0.02 16.76
N ALA A 118 12.21 -0.17 15.57
CA ALA A 118 12.19 0.84 14.51
C ALA A 118 10.92 0.75 13.65
N GLU A 119 10.39 -0.45 13.42
CA GLU A 119 9.11 -0.71 12.76
C GLU A 119 7.96 -0.08 13.57
N GLN A 120 7.89 -0.34 14.87
CA GLN A 120 6.89 0.24 15.76
C GLN A 120 6.97 1.79 15.81
N ASP A 121 8.18 2.34 15.76
CA ASP A 121 8.42 3.79 15.70
C ASP A 121 7.99 4.39 14.36
N ARG A 122 8.22 3.67 13.25
CA ARG A 122 7.76 4.00 11.90
C ARG A 122 6.23 4.02 11.85
N GLU A 123 5.56 3.02 12.41
CA GLU A 123 4.10 3.01 12.49
C GLU A 123 3.53 4.17 13.32
N ARG A 124 4.11 4.43 14.50
CA ARG A 124 3.67 5.54 15.36
C ARG A 124 3.83 6.88 14.62
N TYR A 125 4.99 7.11 13.99
CA TYR A 125 5.21 8.30 13.17
C TYR A 125 4.22 8.40 12.02
N THR A 126 3.90 7.31 11.32
CA THR A 126 2.91 7.34 10.22
C THR A 126 1.55 7.82 10.74
N LYS A 127 1.06 7.26 11.85
CA LYS A 127 -0.21 7.66 12.49
C LYS A 127 -0.18 9.12 12.95
N GLU A 128 0.88 9.54 13.64
CA GLU A 128 1.09 10.93 14.07
C GLU A 128 1.15 11.91 12.88
N TYR A 129 1.80 11.52 11.78
CA TYR A 129 1.98 12.37 10.59
C TYR A 129 0.70 12.47 9.74
N GLU A 130 -0.11 11.41 9.69
CA GLU A 130 -1.44 11.44 9.08
C GLU A 130 -2.39 12.34 9.85
N ALA A 131 -2.40 12.27 11.19
CA ALA A 131 -3.12 13.22 12.03
C ALA A 131 -2.60 14.65 11.84
N TYR A 132 -1.27 14.83 11.82
CA TYR A 132 -0.64 16.15 11.62
C TYR A 132 -1.08 16.81 10.31
N LYS A 133 -1.14 16.06 9.21
CA LYS A 133 -1.61 16.55 7.90
C LYS A 133 -3.04 17.12 7.91
N GLN A 134 -3.89 16.69 8.84
CA GLN A 134 -5.28 17.15 8.94
C GLN A 134 -5.40 18.47 9.73
N THR A 135 -4.36 18.87 10.46
CA THR A 135 -4.36 20.09 11.29
C THR A 135 -4.26 21.37 10.46
N GLU A 136 -4.85 22.45 10.96
CA GLU A 136 -4.71 23.80 10.38
C GLU A 136 -3.24 24.28 10.33
N ALA A 137 -2.41 23.85 11.30
CA ALA A 137 -0.98 24.15 11.32
C ALA A 137 -0.26 23.64 10.06
N TYR A 138 -0.54 22.40 9.64
CA TYR A 138 0.04 21.82 8.43
C TYR A 138 -0.41 22.55 7.16
N LYS A 139 -1.68 22.96 7.08
CA LYS A 139 -2.22 23.74 5.95
C LYS A 139 -1.50 25.09 5.83
N GLN A 140 -1.47 25.86 6.93
CA GLN A 140 -0.82 27.16 6.99
C GLN A 140 0.69 27.08 6.69
N PHE A 141 1.39 26.05 7.20
CA PHE A 141 2.80 25.82 6.89
C PHE A 141 2.99 25.50 5.40
N THR A 142 2.13 24.67 4.80
CA THR A 142 2.20 24.30 3.38
C THR A 142 1.94 25.50 2.47
N GLU A 143 0.95 26.33 2.80
CA GLU A 143 0.62 27.57 2.09
C GLU A 143 1.80 28.56 2.13
N GLN A 144 2.37 28.83 3.31
CA GLN A 144 3.54 29.69 3.45
C GLN A 144 4.76 29.21 2.65
N GLN A 145 5.00 27.89 2.57
CA GLN A 145 6.08 27.33 1.76
C GLN A 145 5.80 27.47 0.26
N ASN A 146 4.54 27.37 -0.17
CA ASN A 146 4.16 27.52 -1.58
C ASN A 146 4.20 28.99 -2.01
N GLU A 147 3.70 29.92 -1.19
CA GLU A 147 3.86 31.36 -1.44
C GLU A 147 5.32 31.76 -1.57
N LYS A 148 6.18 31.26 -0.67
CA LYS A 148 7.61 31.58 -0.69
C LYS A 148 8.29 31.06 -1.95
N LYS A 149 7.98 29.83 -2.39
CA LYS A 149 8.46 29.30 -3.67
C LYS A 149 7.95 30.12 -4.86
N LEU A 150 6.70 30.59 -4.82
CA LEU A 150 6.11 31.39 -5.90
C LEU A 150 6.76 32.78 -5.99
N LYS A 151 7.09 33.41 -4.86
CA LYS A 151 7.90 34.65 -4.79
C LYS A 151 9.32 34.39 -5.32
N GLU A 152 10.02 33.36 -4.83
CA GLU A 152 11.36 32.94 -5.30
C GLU A 152 11.41 32.52 -6.79
N ALA A 153 10.27 32.21 -7.42
CA ALA A 153 10.16 31.95 -8.86
C ALA A 153 9.98 33.25 -9.65
N LYS A 154 9.05 34.12 -9.23
CA LYS A 154 8.80 35.43 -9.87
C LYS A 154 10.02 36.35 -9.81
N ASP A 155 10.82 36.27 -8.74
CA ASP A 155 12.05 37.04 -8.60
C ASP A 155 13.17 36.60 -9.57
N LYS A 156 13.09 35.36 -10.10
CA LYS A 156 14.01 34.84 -11.13
C LYS A 156 13.55 35.15 -12.54
N GLU A 157 12.25 35.12 -12.79
CA GLU A 157 11.64 35.42 -14.09
C GLU A 157 11.88 36.89 -14.51
N ASN A 158 11.93 37.82 -13.55
CA ASN A 158 12.16 39.24 -13.81
C ASN A 158 13.64 39.63 -14.06
N ASN A 159 14.59 38.69 -14.08
CA ASN A 159 16.03 38.98 -14.13
C ASN A 159 16.76 38.51 -15.40
N GLU A 160 16.06 38.07 -16.45
CA GLU A 160 16.67 37.81 -17.76
C GLU A 160 16.44 38.97 -18.74
N LYS A 161 17.44 39.87 -18.84
CA LYS A 161 17.71 40.65 -20.05
C LYS A 161 19.09 40.25 -20.60
N PRO A 162 19.22 39.97 -21.91
CA PRO A 162 20.47 39.49 -22.47
C PRO A 162 21.47 40.64 -22.66
N ALA A 163 22.68 40.49 -22.12
CA ALA A 163 23.81 41.35 -22.40
C ALA A 163 24.94 40.52 -23.04
N ILE A 164 25.14 40.70 -24.35
CA ILE A 164 26.22 40.09 -25.13
C ILE A 164 27.45 41.00 -25.05
N VAL A 165 28.57 40.52 -24.48
CA VAL A 165 29.91 41.09 -24.69
C VAL A 165 30.95 39.96 -24.76
N ASN A 166 31.88 40.06 -25.72
CA ASN A 166 32.90 39.05 -26.07
C ASN A 166 34.30 39.39 -25.49
N VAL A 167 35.30 38.57 -25.89
CA VAL A 167 36.77 38.85 -26.00
C VAL A 167 37.58 38.79 -24.66
N PRO A 168 38.91 38.48 -24.63
CA PRO A 168 39.46 37.13 -24.87
C PRO A 168 40.64 36.65 -23.96
N ASN A 169 40.96 35.36 -24.08
CA ASN A 169 42.30 34.70 -24.14
C ASN A 169 43.58 35.34 -23.53
N SER A 170 44.25 34.59 -22.64
CA SER A 170 45.72 34.43 -22.58
C SER A 170 46.11 33.27 -21.62
N THR A 171 47.26 32.59 -21.65
CA THR A 171 48.39 32.35 -22.59
C THR A 171 49.42 31.54 -21.78
N ASN A 172 49.81 30.32 -22.22
CA ASN A 172 51.05 29.56 -21.93
C ASN A 172 51.42 29.16 -20.45
N GLN A 173 51.41 27.86 -20.06
CA GLN A 173 52.50 26.82 -20.18
C GLN A 173 53.48 26.80 -18.96
N PRO A 174 54.31 25.74 -18.67
CA PRO A 174 54.29 24.31 -19.07
C PRO A 174 54.72 23.27 -17.97
N VAL A 175 54.89 22.00 -18.39
CA VAL A 175 55.74 20.89 -17.83
C VAL A 175 55.27 20.09 -16.61
N PHE A 176 54.87 18.83 -16.82
CA PHE A 176 55.71 17.64 -16.51
C PHE A 176 55.12 16.35 -17.11
N SER A 177 56.00 15.48 -17.62
CA SER A 177 55.67 14.11 -18.05
C SER A 177 56.26 13.11 -17.08
N LYS A 178 55.56 11.99 -16.80
CA LYS A 178 55.98 10.62 -17.21
C LYS A 178 55.30 9.51 -16.37
N ASP A 179 54.64 8.60 -17.09
CA ASP A 179 54.32 7.19 -16.84
C ASP A 179 53.98 6.70 -15.41
N SER A 180 52.74 6.22 -15.20
CA SER A 180 52.45 4.78 -15.01
C SER A 180 50.94 4.53 -14.82
N TYR A 181 50.49 3.39 -15.33
CA TYR A 181 49.10 2.95 -15.46
C TYR A 181 48.45 2.57 -14.12
N ASP A 182 47.32 3.21 -13.77
CA ASP A 182 46.31 2.61 -12.89
C ASP A 182 44.92 3.17 -13.24
N VAL A 183 43.88 2.34 -13.17
CA VAL A 183 42.53 2.65 -13.70
C VAL A 183 41.54 2.84 -12.54
N ASP A 184 41.53 4.05 -11.96
CA ASP A 184 40.61 4.43 -10.88
C ASP A 184 39.41 5.25 -11.38
N PHE A 185 38.27 4.60 -11.59
CA PHE A 185 36.96 5.23 -11.80
C PHE A 185 36.39 5.81 -10.48
N GLY A 186 37.14 6.68 -9.82
CA GLY A 186 36.80 7.24 -8.51
C GLY A 186 36.77 8.77 -8.47
N ASN A 187 37.86 9.40 -8.91
CA ASN A 187 37.99 10.86 -8.96
C ASN A 187 39.06 11.27 -9.99
N VAL A 188 38.78 11.02 -11.28
CA VAL A 188 39.66 11.47 -12.35
C VAL A 188 39.63 13.00 -12.37
N ASP A 189 40.72 13.63 -11.95
CA ASP A 189 40.94 15.07 -12.02
C ASP A 189 41.29 15.44 -13.47
N ILE A 190 40.35 15.17 -14.39
CA ILE A 190 40.54 15.37 -15.82
C ILE A 190 40.77 16.87 -16.04
N PRO A 191 41.95 17.28 -16.56
CA PRO A 191 42.25 18.69 -16.67
C PRO A 191 41.19 19.40 -17.51
N ILE A 192 40.67 20.51 -16.99
CA ILE A 192 39.65 21.29 -17.68
C ILE A 192 40.13 21.62 -19.11
N PHE A 193 39.23 21.40 -20.08
CA PHE A 193 39.47 21.58 -21.53
C PHE A 193 40.33 20.52 -22.25
N THR A 194 40.60 19.33 -21.69
CA THR A 194 41.08 18.20 -22.51
C THR A 194 39.96 17.56 -23.34
N GLU A 195 40.34 16.81 -24.38
CA GLU A 195 39.41 16.02 -25.20
C GLU A 195 38.64 14.98 -24.36
N GLU A 196 39.34 14.34 -23.41
CA GLU A 196 38.78 13.42 -22.42
C GLU A 196 37.75 14.10 -21.50
N PHE A 197 38.00 15.35 -21.07
CA PHE A 197 37.05 16.10 -20.24
C PHE A 197 35.75 16.38 -21.02
N LEU A 198 35.88 16.75 -22.30
CA LEU A 198 34.75 17.02 -23.18
C LEU A 198 33.95 15.75 -23.47
N GLU A 199 34.61 14.61 -23.69
CA GLU A 199 33.95 13.32 -23.94
C GLU A 199 33.27 12.75 -22.68
N HIS A 200 33.92 12.83 -21.52
CA HIS A 200 33.32 12.45 -20.23
C HIS A 200 32.13 13.34 -19.89
N ASN A 201 32.21 14.67 -20.12
CA ASN A 201 31.10 15.58 -19.93
C ASN A 201 29.93 15.27 -20.88
N LYS A 202 30.20 15.05 -22.17
CA LYS A 202 29.23 14.62 -23.19
C LYS A 202 28.54 13.31 -22.81
N THR A 203 29.29 12.35 -22.26
CA THR A 203 28.76 11.05 -21.79
C THR A 203 27.85 11.24 -20.58
N ARG A 204 28.29 11.99 -19.57
CA ARG A 204 27.46 12.34 -18.39
C ARG A 204 26.19 13.11 -18.77
N ASP A 205 26.26 14.01 -19.74
CA ASP A 205 25.09 14.72 -20.25
C ASP A 205 24.13 13.79 -21.02
N ALA A 206 24.64 12.79 -21.73
CA ALA A 206 23.82 11.75 -22.37
C ALA A 206 23.14 10.84 -21.32
N GLU A 207 23.89 10.38 -20.31
CA GLU A 207 23.36 9.64 -19.15
C GLU A 207 22.25 10.44 -18.44
N LEU A 208 22.48 11.72 -18.15
CA LEU A 208 21.49 12.59 -17.52
C LEU A 208 20.24 12.79 -18.38
N ARG A 209 20.38 12.89 -19.71
CA ARG A 209 19.22 12.94 -20.63
C ARG A 209 18.45 11.63 -20.63
N GLN A 210 19.13 10.49 -20.65
CA GLN A 210 18.51 9.17 -20.59
C GLN A 210 17.78 8.94 -19.26
N LEU A 211 18.41 9.28 -18.12
CA LEU A 211 17.79 9.19 -16.79
C LEU A 211 16.55 10.08 -16.68
N ARG A 212 16.59 11.32 -17.20
CA ARG A 212 15.42 12.21 -17.24
C ARG A 212 14.28 11.62 -18.08
N LYS A 213 14.58 11.01 -19.23
CA LYS A 213 13.59 10.33 -20.07
C LYS A 213 12.97 9.15 -19.31
N ILE A 214 13.78 8.23 -18.78
CA ILE A 214 13.31 7.05 -18.04
C ILE A 214 12.47 7.45 -16.82
N ASN A 215 12.87 8.48 -16.08
CA ASN A 215 12.08 9.00 -14.96
C ASN A 215 10.72 9.54 -15.41
N THR A 216 10.67 10.27 -16.55
CA THR A 216 9.42 10.76 -17.14
C THR A 216 8.52 9.59 -17.57
N ASP A 217 9.09 8.55 -18.19
CA ASP A 217 8.37 7.35 -18.61
C ASP A 217 7.78 6.59 -17.39
N TYR A 218 8.53 6.48 -16.29
CA TYR A 218 8.02 5.90 -15.04
C TYR A 218 6.95 6.77 -14.36
N GLU A 219 7.08 8.10 -14.38
CA GLU A 219 6.05 9.02 -13.87
C GLU A 219 4.73 8.85 -14.64
N GLN A 220 4.79 8.68 -15.97
CA GLN A 220 3.63 8.37 -16.80
C GLN A 220 3.02 7.00 -16.47
N GLN A 221 3.83 5.95 -16.32
CA GLN A 221 3.35 4.61 -15.92
C GLN A 221 2.66 4.66 -14.55
N ASN A 222 3.24 5.35 -13.57
CA ASN A 222 2.65 5.53 -12.24
C ASN A 222 1.32 6.29 -12.30
N ALA A 223 1.19 7.30 -13.16
CA ALA A 223 -0.08 8.00 -13.38
C ALA A 223 -1.17 7.09 -13.99
N ILE A 224 -0.80 6.24 -14.96
CA ILE A 224 -1.71 5.26 -15.57
C ILE A 224 -2.17 4.23 -14.53
N LEU A 225 -1.25 3.67 -13.74
CA LEU A 225 -1.56 2.71 -12.67
C LEU A 225 -2.46 3.34 -11.59
N THR A 226 -2.18 4.57 -11.19
CA THR A 226 -3.03 5.31 -10.23
C THR A 226 -4.46 5.45 -10.77
N LYS A 227 -4.62 5.87 -12.02
CA LYS A 227 -5.93 5.96 -12.69
C LYS A 227 -6.65 4.62 -12.77
N HIS A 228 -5.93 3.52 -13.05
CA HIS A 228 -6.52 2.18 -13.07
C HIS A 228 -7.01 1.75 -11.67
N ILE A 229 -6.22 2.01 -10.63
CA ILE A 229 -6.59 1.77 -9.23
C ILE A 229 -7.86 2.54 -8.86
N ASP A 230 -7.98 3.82 -9.23
CA ASP A 230 -9.15 4.63 -8.90
C ASP A 230 -10.41 4.22 -9.70
N ASN A 231 -10.24 3.79 -10.95
CA ASN A 231 -11.31 3.14 -11.72
C ASN A 231 -11.81 1.86 -11.01
N MET A 232 -10.91 1.00 -10.55
CA MET A 232 -11.28 -0.22 -9.82
C MET A 232 -11.95 0.08 -8.47
N LYS A 233 -11.45 1.04 -7.68
CA LYS A 233 -12.10 1.48 -6.44
C LYS A 233 -13.54 1.97 -6.69
N THR A 234 -13.75 2.70 -7.78
CA THR A 234 -15.07 3.19 -8.19
C THR A 234 -16.00 2.02 -8.54
N ALA A 235 -15.51 1.04 -9.32
CA ALA A 235 -16.26 -0.17 -9.64
C ALA A 235 -16.60 -1.00 -8.39
N ILE A 236 -15.66 -1.20 -7.47
CA ILE A 236 -15.88 -1.89 -6.18
C ILE A 236 -16.94 -1.16 -5.34
N THR A 237 -16.89 0.17 -5.31
CA THR A 237 -17.88 0.98 -4.56
C THR A 237 -19.28 0.84 -5.16
N LYS A 238 -19.40 0.87 -6.49
CA LYS A 238 -20.66 0.62 -7.19
C LYS A 238 -21.20 -0.78 -6.90
N LEU A 239 -20.38 -1.83 -7.07
CA LEU A 239 -20.78 -3.21 -6.80
C LEU A 239 -21.23 -3.43 -5.35
N LYS A 240 -20.54 -2.82 -4.37
CA LYS A 240 -20.97 -2.84 -2.96
C LYS A 240 -22.35 -2.19 -2.78
N SER A 241 -22.61 -1.05 -3.42
CA SER A 241 -23.93 -0.40 -3.35
C SER A 241 -25.04 -1.24 -4.00
N GLU A 242 -24.72 -1.94 -5.09
CA GLU A 242 -25.64 -2.84 -5.81
C GLU A 242 -25.96 -4.08 -4.98
N ILE A 243 -24.96 -4.73 -4.37
CA ILE A 243 -25.14 -5.82 -3.40
C ILE A 243 -26.05 -5.38 -2.25
N THR A 244 -25.75 -4.26 -1.58
CA THR A 244 -26.56 -3.76 -0.47
C THR A 244 -28.00 -3.44 -0.89
N GLN A 245 -28.21 -2.96 -2.12
CA GLN A 245 -29.55 -2.72 -2.65
C GLN A 245 -30.29 -4.03 -2.94
N GLN A 246 -29.60 -5.03 -3.47
CA GLN A 246 -30.17 -6.32 -3.81
C GLN A 246 -30.48 -7.17 -2.58
N GLU A 247 -29.65 -7.08 -1.52
CA GLU A 247 -29.93 -7.62 -0.19
C GLU A 247 -31.23 -7.02 0.39
N LYS A 248 -31.40 -5.69 0.33
CA LYS A 248 -32.66 -5.03 0.78
C LYS A 248 -33.88 -5.51 0.00
N THR A 249 -33.78 -5.60 -1.33
CA THR A 249 -34.86 -6.11 -2.17
C THR A 249 -35.19 -7.56 -1.81
N ASN A 250 -34.19 -8.41 -1.59
CA ASN A 250 -34.39 -9.81 -1.23
C ASN A 250 -35.03 -9.96 0.17
N ILE A 251 -34.60 -9.17 1.16
CA ILE A 251 -35.23 -9.10 2.48
C ILE A 251 -36.70 -8.66 2.36
N SER A 252 -37.01 -7.65 1.54
CA SER A 252 -38.39 -7.21 1.31
C SER A 252 -39.24 -8.31 0.68
N LEU A 253 -38.72 -9.00 -0.34
CA LEU A 253 -39.41 -10.12 -0.99
C LEU A 253 -39.64 -11.28 -0.03
N GLN A 254 -38.65 -11.62 0.81
CA GLN A 254 -38.81 -12.64 1.85
C GLN A 254 -39.89 -12.24 2.85
N GLN A 255 -39.96 -10.97 3.28
CA GLN A 255 -41.03 -10.47 4.14
C GLN A 255 -42.42 -10.59 3.48
N HIS A 256 -42.56 -10.29 2.19
CA HIS A 256 -43.81 -10.53 1.47
C HIS A 256 -44.17 -12.03 1.40
N LEU A 257 -43.20 -12.91 1.14
CA LEU A 257 -43.42 -14.37 1.14
C LEU A 257 -43.82 -14.89 2.53
N ASP A 258 -43.15 -14.45 3.59
CA ASP A 258 -43.46 -14.84 4.97
C ASP A 258 -44.87 -14.35 5.38
N ASN A 259 -45.24 -13.13 4.97
CA ASN A 259 -46.59 -12.59 5.17
C ASN A 259 -47.65 -13.43 4.42
N LEU A 260 -47.41 -13.79 3.16
CA LEU A 260 -48.31 -14.65 2.38
C LEU A 260 -48.45 -16.03 3.02
N ARG A 261 -47.33 -16.68 3.40
CA ARG A 261 -47.33 -17.98 4.10
C ARG A 261 -48.07 -17.92 5.43
N LYS A 262 -47.95 -16.83 6.19
CA LYS A 262 -48.70 -16.60 7.43
C LYS A 262 -50.19 -16.40 7.19
N CYS A 263 -50.58 -15.61 6.20
CA CYS A 263 -51.99 -15.40 5.84
C CYS A 263 -52.65 -16.69 5.34
N LEU A 264 -51.96 -17.45 4.48
CA LEU A 264 -52.42 -18.74 3.96
C LEU A 264 -52.57 -19.79 5.07
N SER A 265 -51.53 -19.99 5.91
CA SER A 265 -51.60 -20.94 7.03
C SER A 265 -52.68 -20.57 8.04
N THR A 266 -52.88 -19.28 8.34
CA THR A 266 -53.98 -18.83 9.20
C THR A 266 -55.34 -19.10 8.54
N GLY A 267 -55.50 -18.71 7.27
CA GLY A 267 -56.77 -18.81 6.53
C GLY A 267 -57.23 -20.24 6.26
N PHE A 268 -56.30 -21.20 6.13
CA PHE A 268 -56.60 -22.62 5.93
C PHE A 268 -56.45 -23.48 7.19
N SER A 269 -56.14 -22.90 8.36
CA SER A 269 -55.93 -23.65 9.61
C SER A 269 -57.13 -24.49 10.07
N GLU A 270 -58.36 -24.06 9.74
CA GLU A 270 -59.60 -24.77 10.06
C GLU A 270 -60.07 -25.72 8.93
N VAL A 271 -59.39 -25.73 7.78
CA VAL A 271 -59.77 -26.53 6.61
C VAL A 271 -59.01 -27.85 6.61
N GLN A 272 -59.76 -28.96 6.51
CA GLN A 272 -59.19 -30.30 6.33
C GLN A 272 -59.46 -30.77 4.90
N LEU A 273 -58.38 -31.12 4.18
CA LEU A 273 -58.49 -31.60 2.80
C LEU A 273 -58.74 -33.12 2.76
N PRO A 274 -59.60 -33.62 1.86
CA PRO A 274 -59.80 -35.05 1.67
C PRO A 274 -58.47 -35.79 1.43
N GLY A 275 -58.19 -36.81 2.25
CA GLY A 275 -56.96 -37.61 2.18
C GLY A 275 -55.75 -37.07 2.95
N ILE A 276 -55.79 -35.83 3.45
CA ILE A 276 -54.70 -35.22 4.23
C ILE A 276 -55.14 -35.03 5.68
N LYS A 277 -54.41 -35.65 6.62
CA LYS A 277 -54.72 -35.59 8.05
C LYS A 277 -54.21 -34.32 8.76
N GLU A 278 -53.33 -33.58 8.10
CA GLU A 278 -52.71 -32.39 8.66
C GLU A 278 -53.42 -31.12 8.20
N VAL A 279 -53.68 -30.21 9.14
CA VAL A 279 -54.14 -28.85 8.84
C VAL A 279 -52.99 -27.99 8.33
N ALA A 280 -53.33 -26.91 7.62
CA ALA A 280 -52.36 -25.95 7.11
C ALA A 280 -51.59 -25.27 8.26
N ASN A 281 -50.26 -25.34 8.20
CA ASN A 281 -49.34 -24.69 9.15
C ASN A 281 -48.13 -24.11 8.39
N LEU A 282 -47.30 -23.30 9.06
CA LEU A 282 -46.24 -22.54 8.40
C LEU A 282 -45.14 -23.41 7.74
N GLU A 283 -44.98 -24.65 8.22
CA GLU A 283 -43.98 -25.62 7.74
C GLU A 283 -44.51 -26.41 6.54
N ASN A 284 -45.78 -26.85 6.57
CA ASN A 284 -46.39 -27.64 5.49
C ASN A 284 -47.13 -26.82 4.41
N ILE A 285 -47.24 -25.48 4.55
CA ILE A 285 -48.11 -24.65 3.69
C ILE A 285 -47.86 -24.79 2.18
N GLU A 286 -46.60 -24.90 1.74
CA GLU A 286 -46.25 -25.05 0.32
C GLU A 286 -46.81 -26.37 -0.26
N ASN A 287 -46.68 -27.45 0.51
CA ASN A 287 -47.17 -28.78 0.14
C ASN A 287 -48.70 -28.81 0.21
N TYR A 288 -49.28 -28.23 1.27
CA TYR A 288 -50.73 -28.12 1.45
C TYR A 288 -51.37 -27.36 0.28
N MET A 289 -50.81 -26.21 -0.13
CA MET A 289 -51.30 -25.44 -1.27
C MET A 289 -51.14 -26.19 -2.61
N THR A 290 -50.07 -26.97 -2.75
CA THR A 290 -49.87 -27.83 -3.93
C THR A 290 -50.94 -28.93 -4.00
N SER A 291 -51.24 -29.59 -2.87
CA SER A 291 -52.31 -30.59 -2.78
C SER A 291 -53.71 -29.98 -2.95
N LEU A 292 -53.96 -28.79 -2.40
CA LEU A 292 -55.20 -28.04 -2.59
C LEU A 292 -55.42 -27.70 -4.07
N HIS A 293 -54.37 -27.25 -4.76
CA HIS A 293 -54.41 -26.98 -6.20
C HIS A 293 -54.68 -28.25 -7.03
N ALA A 294 -54.04 -29.38 -6.69
CA ALA A 294 -54.33 -30.66 -7.35
C ALA A 294 -55.78 -31.11 -7.14
N LEU A 295 -56.28 -31.05 -5.89
CA LEU A 295 -57.68 -31.36 -5.57
C LEU A 295 -58.66 -30.46 -6.32
N LEU A 296 -58.38 -29.16 -6.48
CA LEU A 296 -59.22 -28.24 -7.25
C LEU A 296 -59.23 -28.52 -8.76
N LEU A 297 -58.20 -29.18 -9.31
CA LEU A 297 -58.15 -29.62 -10.70
C LEU A 297 -58.86 -30.96 -10.93
N GLU A 298 -58.88 -31.84 -9.93
CA GLU A 298 -59.53 -33.16 -9.98
C GLU A 298 -61.02 -33.11 -9.58
N SER A 299 -61.42 -32.10 -8.79
CA SER A 299 -62.77 -31.98 -8.24
C SER A 299 -63.74 -31.29 -9.19
N ASP A 300 -64.37 -32.05 -10.08
CA ASP A 300 -65.51 -31.57 -10.86
C ASP A 300 -66.72 -31.28 -9.93
N SER A 301 -66.91 -29.99 -9.61
CA SER A 301 -68.16 -29.34 -9.17
C SER A 301 -68.72 -29.51 -7.73
N GLN A 302 -68.20 -30.37 -6.85
CA GLN A 302 -68.97 -30.78 -5.65
C GLN A 302 -68.68 -30.07 -4.30
N ASP A 303 -67.53 -29.41 -4.07
CA ASP A 303 -67.27 -28.72 -2.79
C ASP A 303 -67.37 -27.18 -2.88
N ILE A 304 -68.61 -26.71 -2.86
CA ILE A 304 -68.96 -25.27 -2.84
C ILE A 304 -68.41 -24.57 -1.59
N LYS A 305 -68.29 -25.27 -0.46
CA LYS A 305 -67.80 -24.70 0.81
C LYS A 305 -66.29 -24.47 0.76
N LEU A 306 -65.54 -25.43 0.23
CA LEU A 306 -64.11 -25.27 -0.02
C LEU A 306 -63.85 -24.12 -1.00
N LEU A 307 -64.61 -24.03 -2.11
CA LEU A 307 -64.48 -22.93 -3.07
C LEU A 307 -64.76 -21.55 -2.46
N HIS A 308 -65.80 -21.41 -1.62
CA HIS A 308 -66.08 -20.17 -0.90
C HIS A 308 -64.93 -19.80 0.05
N THR A 309 -64.41 -20.79 0.80
CA THR A 309 -63.32 -20.59 1.76
C THR A 309 -62.02 -20.18 1.04
N VAL A 310 -61.67 -20.84 -0.07
CA VAL A 310 -60.53 -20.45 -0.91
C VAL A 310 -60.69 -19.02 -1.43
N ARG A 311 -61.89 -18.64 -1.89
CA ARG A 311 -62.17 -17.28 -2.35
C ARG A 311 -62.01 -16.23 -1.24
N ASP A 312 -62.54 -16.51 -0.05
CA ASP A 312 -62.43 -15.61 1.11
C ASP A 312 -60.99 -15.45 1.61
N VAL A 313 -60.19 -16.53 1.57
CA VAL A 313 -58.77 -16.48 1.93
C VAL A 313 -57.97 -15.70 0.88
N VAL A 314 -58.21 -15.95 -0.42
CA VAL A 314 -57.54 -15.20 -1.50
C VAL A 314 -57.88 -13.72 -1.48
N ALA A 315 -59.15 -13.34 -1.24
CA ALA A 315 -59.55 -11.94 -1.10
C ALA A 315 -58.84 -11.21 0.06
N LYS A 316 -58.42 -11.94 1.11
CA LYS A 316 -57.61 -11.40 2.21
C LYS A 316 -56.12 -11.28 1.88
N LEU A 317 -55.62 -11.99 0.88
CA LEU A 317 -54.24 -11.85 0.40
C LEU A 317 -54.08 -10.56 -0.41
N GLU A 318 -55.05 -10.24 -1.28
CA GLU A 318 -55.03 -9.02 -2.10
C GLU A 318 -55.09 -7.72 -1.27
N PHE A 319 -55.59 -7.78 -0.02
CA PHE A 319 -55.68 -6.63 0.87
C PHE A 319 -54.43 -6.42 1.75
N ASN A 320 -53.50 -7.39 1.76
CA ASN A 320 -52.37 -7.46 2.70
C ASN A 320 -50.99 -7.51 2.00
N GLY A 321 -50.94 -7.37 0.67
CA GLY A 321 -49.73 -7.39 -0.17
C GLY A 321 -49.16 -6.01 -0.47
#